data_AF-A0A9P0NGT6-F1
#
_entry.id   AF-A0A9P0NGT6-F1
#
_cell.length_a   1.000
_cell.length_b   1.000
_cell.length_c   1.000
_cell.angle_alpha   90.00
_cell.angle_beta   90.00
_cell.angle_gamma   90.00
#
_symmetry.space_group_name_H-M   'P 1'
#
loop_
_entity.id
_entity.type
_entity.pdbx_description
1 polymer ?
#
loop_
_entity_poly.entity_id
_entity_poly.type
_entity_poly.pdbx_seq_one_letter_code
_entity_poly.pdbx_strand_id
1 'polypeptide(L)'
;MVLINYFYSTLFFINFLLSVGSQSCNSVTEFLKNNKFFLLNTPEFVVFLPTKYSYENFTDSDWAEDNCLGILEECTTQNYVSYKGEDLTSLSETDLKITNDELTDAIHDSFLKSKQIPEVISVFSDRYAIRTRSKKVQVFSINFGTEINYRNPNCTYTSRTEVSLIDGMICKTNFISGIRYGLQCGNIKLSLRPLDEDGNLEFEYKCKPQ
;
A
#
# COMPACT_ATOMS: atom_id res chain seq x y z
N MET A 1 -38.61 15.05 41.21
CA MET A 1 -37.43 14.91 42.08
C MET A 1 -36.99 13.45 42.04
N VAL A 2 -35.77 13.24 41.55
CA VAL A 2 -34.80 12.14 41.71
C VAL A 2 -34.08 12.01 40.36
N LEU A 3 -32.91 12.63 40.31
CA LEU A 3 -31.81 12.33 39.39
C LEU A 3 -31.20 10.98 39.76
N ILE A 4 -30.60 10.29 38.79
CA ILE A 4 -29.17 9.86 38.81
C ILE A 4 -28.80 9.13 37.51
N ASN A 5 -27.75 9.67 36.87
CA ASN A 5 -26.69 9.10 36.03
C ASN A 5 -26.99 8.26 34.77
N TYR A 6 -26.64 8.85 33.61
CA TYR A 6 -25.71 8.23 32.66
C TYR A 6 -24.89 9.31 31.92
N PHE A 7 -24.09 10.06 32.70
CA PHE A 7 -22.90 10.73 32.19
C PHE A 7 -21.83 9.63 32.08
N TYR A 8 -21.31 9.32 30.87
CA TYR A 8 -19.90 8.91 30.63
C TYR A 8 -19.55 8.48 29.19
N SER A 9 -20.44 8.56 28.18
CA SER A 9 -20.07 8.14 26.81
C SER A 9 -19.83 9.29 25.82
N THR A 10 -20.28 10.51 26.12
CA THR A 10 -20.22 11.64 25.19
C THR A 10 -18.95 12.50 25.26
N LEU A 11 -17.97 12.13 26.11
CA LEU A 11 -16.80 12.98 26.40
C LEU A 11 -15.45 12.46 25.89
N PHE A 12 -15.39 11.32 25.19
CA PHE A 12 -14.15 10.84 24.57
C PHE A 12 -13.89 11.35 23.14
N PHE A 13 -14.83 12.11 22.54
CA PHE A 13 -14.69 12.60 21.17
C PHE A 13 -14.10 14.01 21.01
N ILE A 14 -13.93 14.79 22.09
CA ILE A 14 -13.57 16.21 21.98
C ILE A 14 -12.05 16.47 22.07
N ASN A 15 -11.24 15.49 22.47
CA ASN A 15 -9.78 15.68 22.60
C ASN A 15 -8.93 15.16 21.44
N PHE A 16 -9.50 14.52 20.42
CA PHE A 16 -8.74 14.19 19.20
C PHE A 16 -8.64 15.37 18.22
N LEU A 17 -9.48 16.40 18.39
CA LEU A 17 -9.58 17.54 17.47
C LEU A 17 -8.53 18.64 17.67
N LEU A 18 -7.73 18.57 18.74
CA LEU A 18 -6.84 19.68 19.14
C LEU A 18 -5.35 19.33 19.25
N SER A 19 -4.92 18.15 18.79
CA SER A 19 -3.50 17.82 18.84
C SER A 19 -2.97 17.38 17.48
N VAL A 20 -2.02 18.18 17.00
CA VAL A 20 -1.08 17.93 15.89
C VAL A 20 -1.64 18.17 14.49
N GLY A 21 -1.46 19.42 14.04
CA GLY A 21 -1.51 19.79 12.63
C GLY A 21 -0.38 19.14 11.85
N SER A 22 -0.71 18.03 11.19
CA SER A 22 0.05 17.43 10.09
C SER A 22 -0.85 17.44 8.85
N GLN A 23 -0.31 17.71 7.66
CA GLN A 23 -1.06 17.58 6.40
C GLN A 23 -1.70 16.18 6.23
N SER A 24 -1.13 15.15 6.86
CA SER A 24 -1.66 13.78 6.88
C SER A 24 -2.97 13.66 7.69
N CYS A 25 -3.17 14.50 8.72
CA CYS A 25 -4.42 14.51 9.50
C CYS A 25 -5.60 15.05 8.68
N ASN A 26 -5.38 15.89 7.66
CA ASN A 26 -6.47 16.47 6.88
C ASN A 26 -7.25 15.40 6.09
N SER A 27 -6.58 14.47 5.41
CA SER A 27 -7.25 13.45 4.58
C SER A 27 -8.05 12.45 5.40
N VAL A 28 -7.52 12.02 6.55
CA VAL A 28 -8.24 11.12 7.48
C VAL A 28 -9.44 11.83 8.11
N THR A 29 -9.24 13.07 8.55
CA THR A 29 -10.31 13.87 9.17
C THR A 29 -11.39 14.23 8.16
N GLU A 30 -11.05 14.51 6.90
CA GLU A 30 -12.00 14.78 5.83
C GLU A 30 -12.78 13.52 5.43
N PHE A 31 -12.11 12.37 5.32
CA PHE A 31 -12.76 11.07 5.11
C PHE A 31 -13.76 10.75 6.24
N LEU A 32 -13.37 10.94 7.50
CA LEU A 32 -14.24 10.71 8.67
C LEU A 32 -15.34 11.79 8.82
N LYS A 33 -15.08 13.05 8.47
CA LYS A 33 -16.09 14.12 8.48
C LYS A 33 -17.17 13.91 7.41
N ASN A 34 -16.78 13.39 6.25
CA ASN A 34 -17.71 13.10 5.15
C ASN A 34 -18.49 11.80 5.38
N ASN A 35 -17.95 10.86 6.17
CA ASN A 35 -18.54 9.55 6.41
C ASN A 35 -18.87 9.38 7.91
N LYS A 36 -20.10 9.73 8.31
CA LYS A 36 -20.61 9.57 9.68
C LYS A 36 -20.44 8.11 10.14
N PHE A 37 -20.17 7.91 11.44
CA PHE A 37 -19.83 6.63 12.12
C PHE A 37 -20.83 5.45 12.01
N PHE A 38 -21.89 5.60 11.22
CA PHE A 38 -22.61 4.50 10.57
C PHE A 38 -23.01 5.01 9.19
N LEU A 39 -22.59 4.32 8.15
CA LEU A 39 -22.96 4.64 6.78
C LEU A 39 -24.33 3.99 6.50
N LEU A 40 -25.30 4.79 6.07
CA LEU A 40 -26.63 4.31 5.68
C LEU A 40 -26.70 4.23 4.16
N ASN A 41 -27.08 3.06 3.64
CA ASN A 41 -27.24 2.83 2.19
C ASN A 41 -26.00 3.18 1.35
N THR A 42 -24.79 3.02 1.89
CA THR A 42 -23.56 3.16 1.10
C THR A 42 -23.12 1.78 0.62
N PRO A 43 -22.75 1.60 -0.65
CA PRO A 43 -22.17 0.33 -1.10
C PRO A 43 -20.90 0.00 -0.31
N GLU A 44 -20.57 -1.27 -0.20
CA GLU A 44 -19.26 -1.67 0.30
C GLU A 44 -18.18 -1.10 -0.62
N PHE A 45 -17.15 -0.52 -0.02
CA PHE A 45 -16.03 0.07 -0.74
C PHE A 45 -14.75 -0.07 0.09
N VAL A 46 -13.62 -0.03 -0.62
CA VAL A 46 -12.29 0.01 -0.02
C VAL A 46 -11.63 1.32 -0.42
N VAL A 47 -11.02 1.99 0.56
CA VAL A 47 -10.29 3.25 0.33
C VAL A 47 -8.92 3.16 0.96
N PHE A 48 -7.90 3.47 0.16
CA PHE A 48 -6.53 3.65 0.62
C PHE A 48 -6.19 5.13 0.78
N LEU A 49 -5.63 5.49 1.92
CA LEU A 49 -5.20 6.84 2.27
C LEU A 49 -3.68 6.84 2.50
N PRO A 50 -2.86 7.17 1.48
CA PRO A 50 -1.43 7.27 1.65
C PRO A 50 -1.10 8.41 2.61
N THR A 51 -0.04 8.23 3.40
CA THR A 51 0.39 9.19 4.43
C THR A 51 1.85 9.56 4.30
N LYS A 52 2.68 8.64 3.83
CA LYS A 52 4.10 8.84 3.61
C LYS A 52 4.57 8.00 2.44
N TYR A 53 5.42 8.60 1.63
CA TYR A 53 6.04 7.99 0.47
C TYR A 53 7.56 7.98 0.65
N SER A 54 8.19 6.85 0.34
CA SER A 54 9.64 6.70 0.40
C SER A 54 10.12 5.58 -0.52
N TYR A 55 11.42 5.56 -0.78
CA TYR A 55 12.09 4.46 -1.48
C TYR A 55 13.03 3.75 -0.51
N GLU A 56 13.19 2.46 -0.70
CA GLU A 56 14.31 1.75 -0.12
C GLU A 56 15.59 2.13 -0.88
N ASN A 57 16.37 3.07 -0.31
CA ASN A 57 17.65 3.49 -0.88
C ASN A 57 18.71 2.44 -0.52
N PHE A 58 19.23 1.73 -1.52
CA PHE A 58 20.34 0.82 -1.30
C PHE A 58 21.66 1.55 -1.09
N THR A 59 22.40 1.06 -0.12
CA THR A 59 23.83 1.25 0.07
C THR A 59 24.60 0.14 -0.66
N ASP A 60 25.92 0.31 -0.81
CA ASP A 60 26.77 -0.69 -1.46
C ASP A 60 26.88 -2.02 -0.70
N SER A 61 26.37 -2.11 0.54
CA SER A 61 26.29 -3.36 1.32
C SER A 61 25.00 -4.15 1.08
N ASP A 62 24.01 -3.57 0.39
CA ASP A 62 22.66 -4.16 0.30
C ASP A 62 22.50 -5.11 -0.90
N TRP A 63 23.62 -5.63 -1.40
CA TRP A 63 23.62 -6.67 -2.43
C TRP A 63 23.27 -8.00 -1.78
N ALA A 64 22.04 -8.46 -1.99
CA ALA A 64 21.59 -9.76 -1.52
C ALA A 64 22.07 -10.85 -2.47
N GLU A 65 22.48 -11.99 -1.91
CA GLU A 65 22.61 -13.20 -2.72
C GLU A 65 21.22 -13.64 -3.14
N ASP A 66 20.98 -13.70 -4.45
CA ASP A 66 19.71 -14.14 -4.98
C ASP A 66 19.79 -15.65 -5.19
N ASN A 67 18.87 -16.37 -4.56
CA ASN A 67 18.86 -17.83 -4.56
C ASN A 67 18.06 -18.41 -5.72
N CYS A 68 17.74 -17.62 -6.76
CA CYS A 68 17.24 -18.18 -8.01
C CYS A 68 18.35 -18.89 -8.79
N LEU A 69 18.88 -19.93 -8.16
CA LEU A 69 19.97 -20.77 -8.61
C LEU A 69 19.42 -21.86 -9.53
N GLY A 70 19.00 -21.47 -10.72
CA GLY A 70 18.58 -22.40 -11.76
C GLY A 70 18.61 -21.75 -13.14
N ILE A 71 19.32 -22.36 -14.09
CA ILE A 71 19.33 -21.97 -15.52
C ILE A 71 17.93 -22.18 -16.16
N LEU A 72 17.00 -22.81 -15.45
CA LEU A 72 15.70 -23.27 -15.94
C LEU A 72 14.50 -22.90 -15.05
N GLU A 73 14.68 -22.14 -13.97
CA GLU A 73 13.57 -21.76 -13.09
C GLU A 73 13.01 -20.39 -13.45
N GLU A 74 11.68 -20.34 -13.63
CA GLU A 74 10.92 -19.09 -13.68
C GLU A 74 10.91 -18.48 -12.29
N CYS A 75 11.96 -17.73 -12.08
CA CYS A 75 12.16 -16.73 -11.09
C CYS A 75 10.96 -15.75 -10.97
N THR A 76 10.18 -15.81 -9.88
CA THR A 76 9.07 -14.86 -9.59
C THR A 76 9.16 -14.14 -8.24
N THR A 77 8.72 -12.88 -8.19
CA THR A 77 8.49 -12.10 -6.95
C THR A 77 7.07 -11.53 -6.94
N GLN A 78 6.69 -10.83 -5.88
CA GLN A 78 5.35 -10.25 -5.73
C GLN A 78 5.43 -8.90 -5.00
N ASN A 79 4.35 -8.13 -5.06
CA ASN A 79 4.14 -6.99 -4.17
C ASN A 79 3.74 -7.47 -2.77
N TYR A 80 4.12 -6.72 -1.74
CA TYR A 80 3.80 -7.04 -0.35
C TYR A 80 3.05 -5.92 0.33
N VAL A 81 2.21 -6.29 1.30
CA VAL A 81 1.50 -5.38 2.18
C VAL A 81 1.77 -5.78 3.63
N SER A 82 2.41 -4.90 4.38
CA SER A 82 2.60 -5.09 5.82
C SER A 82 1.31 -4.69 6.53
N TYR A 83 0.75 -5.59 7.33
CA TYR A 83 -0.44 -5.33 8.14
C TYR A 83 -0.27 -5.97 9.53
N LYS A 84 -0.54 -5.20 10.60
CA LYS A 84 -0.35 -5.63 12.00
C LYS A 84 1.06 -6.19 12.32
N GLY A 85 2.07 -5.75 11.58
CA GLY A 85 3.46 -6.16 11.78
C GLY A 85 3.87 -7.43 11.00
N GLU A 86 2.98 -7.97 10.17
CA GLU A 86 3.27 -9.11 9.30
C GLU A 86 3.28 -8.67 7.83
N ASP A 87 4.26 -9.15 7.07
CA ASP A 87 4.32 -8.94 5.62
C ASP A 87 3.48 -10.01 4.92
N LEU A 88 2.46 -9.56 4.21
CA LEU A 88 1.46 -10.40 3.56
C LEU A 88 1.48 -10.16 2.04
N THR A 89 1.06 -11.18 1.28
CA THR A 89 0.82 -11.06 -0.17
C THR A 89 -0.65 -10.74 -0.50
N SER A 90 -1.54 -10.83 0.50
CA SER A 90 -2.98 -10.56 0.39
C SER A 90 -3.55 -10.11 1.73
N LEU A 91 -4.59 -9.26 1.70
CA LEU A 91 -5.39 -8.90 2.87
C LEU A 91 -6.67 -9.75 3.01
N SER A 92 -6.90 -10.73 2.14
CA SER A 92 -8.14 -11.52 2.10
C SER A 92 -8.38 -12.34 3.37
N GLU A 93 -7.30 -12.89 3.94
CA GLU A 93 -7.33 -13.72 5.14
C GLU A 93 -7.23 -12.91 6.45
N THR A 94 -7.14 -11.59 6.34
CA THR A 94 -7.09 -10.70 7.51
C THR A 94 -8.49 -10.38 8.01
N ASP A 95 -8.60 -9.73 9.17
CA ASP A 95 -9.87 -9.20 9.66
C ASP A 95 -10.48 -8.14 8.75
N LEU A 96 -9.72 -7.54 7.82
CA LEU A 96 -10.23 -6.60 6.82
C LEU A 96 -10.94 -7.30 5.66
N LYS A 97 -10.59 -8.55 5.33
CA LYS A 97 -11.16 -9.32 4.21
C LYS A 97 -11.20 -8.55 2.89
N ILE A 98 -10.10 -7.88 2.55
CA ILE A 98 -9.96 -7.12 1.30
C ILE A 98 -9.32 -8.04 0.26
N THR A 99 -9.99 -8.24 -0.87
CA THR A 99 -9.46 -9.02 -2.01
C THR A 99 -8.33 -8.26 -2.70
N ASN A 100 -7.50 -8.97 -3.48
CA ASN A 100 -6.40 -8.35 -4.22
C ASN A 100 -6.88 -7.32 -5.24
N ASP A 101 -8.02 -7.59 -5.90
CA ASP A 101 -8.64 -6.65 -6.85
C ASP A 101 -9.13 -5.39 -6.12
N GLU A 102 -9.86 -5.55 -5.00
CA GLU A 102 -10.30 -4.42 -4.18
C GLU A 102 -9.13 -3.58 -3.65
N LEU A 103 -8.02 -4.21 -3.28
CA LEU A 103 -6.81 -3.52 -2.83
C LEU A 103 -6.15 -2.74 -3.98
N THR A 104 -5.98 -3.39 -5.13
CA THR A 104 -5.39 -2.78 -6.33
C THR A 104 -6.22 -1.59 -6.80
N ASP A 105 -7.54 -1.73 -6.86
CA ASP A 105 -8.47 -0.67 -7.21
C ASP A 105 -8.42 0.49 -6.22
N ALA A 106 -8.40 0.20 -4.90
CA ALA A 106 -8.31 1.23 -3.88
C ALA A 106 -7.00 2.04 -3.96
N ILE A 107 -5.89 1.38 -4.31
CA ILE A 107 -4.58 2.03 -4.52
C ILE A 107 -4.64 2.90 -5.77
N HIS A 108 -5.11 2.36 -6.89
CA HIS A 108 -5.28 3.08 -8.16
C HIS A 108 -6.11 4.34 -7.98
N ASP A 109 -7.29 4.21 -7.37
CA ASP A 109 -8.21 5.32 -7.08
C ASP A 109 -7.57 6.39 -6.19
N SER A 110 -6.80 5.94 -5.21
CA SER A 110 -6.08 6.83 -4.31
C SER A 110 -5.01 7.63 -5.05
N PHE A 111 -4.24 6.99 -5.93
CA PHE A 111 -3.16 7.64 -6.65
C PHE A 111 -3.66 8.64 -7.69
N LEU A 112 -4.81 8.37 -8.32
CA LEU A 112 -5.47 9.34 -9.20
C LEU A 112 -5.91 10.62 -8.48
N LYS A 113 -6.27 10.52 -7.19
CA LYS A 113 -6.83 11.62 -6.39
C LYS A 113 -5.77 12.30 -5.50
N SER A 114 -4.70 11.59 -5.15
CA SER A 114 -3.73 12.01 -4.15
C SER A 114 -2.66 12.94 -4.73
N LYS A 115 -2.58 14.14 -4.16
CA LYS A 115 -1.42 15.05 -4.35
C LYS A 115 -0.23 14.68 -3.46
N GLN A 116 -0.35 13.67 -2.60
CA GLN A 116 0.64 13.36 -1.57
C GLN A 116 1.75 12.41 -2.03
N ILE A 117 1.65 11.86 -3.24
CA ILE A 117 2.77 11.11 -3.83
C ILE A 117 3.47 12.08 -4.79
N PRO A 118 4.45 12.87 -4.29
CA PRO A 118 5.23 13.72 -5.16
C PRO A 118 5.88 12.84 -6.23
N GLU A 119 6.00 13.37 -7.44
CA GLU A 119 6.70 12.72 -8.55
C GLU A 119 5.92 11.66 -9.35
N VAL A 120 4.67 11.33 -9.00
CA VAL A 120 3.81 10.52 -9.89
C VAL A 120 3.53 11.30 -11.18
N ILE A 121 3.89 10.69 -12.31
CA ILE A 121 3.70 11.24 -13.66
C ILE A 121 2.39 10.71 -14.25
N SER A 122 2.13 9.42 -14.04
CA SER A 122 0.97 8.72 -14.61
C SER A 122 0.58 7.54 -13.73
N VAL A 123 -0.71 7.25 -13.70
CA VAL A 123 -1.29 6.12 -12.99
C VAL A 123 -2.11 5.32 -14.00
N PHE A 124 -1.90 4.00 -14.03
CA PHE A 124 -2.63 3.04 -14.83
C PHE A 124 -3.25 1.99 -13.90
N SER A 125 -4.16 1.16 -14.41
CA SER A 125 -4.89 0.18 -13.60
C SER A 125 -4.00 -0.81 -12.85
N ASP A 126 -2.84 -1.15 -13.41
CA ASP A 126 -1.93 -2.18 -12.88
C ASP A 126 -0.57 -1.63 -12.41
N ARG A 127 -0.25 -0.38 -12.75
CA ARG A 127 1.06 0.22 -12.50
C ARG A 127 0.97 1.74 -12.36
N TYR A 128 1.99 2.35 -11.79
CA TYR A 128 2.16 3.80 -11.82
C TYR A 128 3.60 4.16 -12.16
N ALA A 129 3.76 5.32 -12.79
CA ALA A 129 5.06 5.84 -13.21
C ALA A 129 5.40 7.07 -12.40
N ILE A 130 6.65 7.13 -11.96
CA ILE A 130 7.22 8.24 -11.21
C ILE A 130 8.45 8.82 -11.90
N ARG A 131 8.80 10.06 -11.56
CA ARG A 131 10.08 10.67 -11.95
C ARG A 131 11.02 10.69 -10.76
N THR A 132 12.07 9.88 -10.79
CA THR A 132 13.09 9.92 -9.73
C THR A 132 13.94 11.19 -9.82
N ARG A 133 14.70 11.49 -8.76
CA ARG A 133 15.59 12.67 -8.68
C ARG A 133 16.63 12.73 -9.80
N SER A 134 17.03 11.58 -10.36
CA SER A 134 17.96 11.51 -11.50
C SER A 134 17.30 11.82 -12.86
N LYS A 135 16.01 12.21 -12.87
CA LYS A 135 15.15 12.37 -14.05
C LYS A 135 14.84 11.06 -14.80
N LYS A 136 15.26 9.92 -14.26
CA LYS A 136 14.83 8.60 -14.75
C LYS A 136 13.35 8.42 -14.44
N VAL A 137 12.60 7.88 -15.40
CA VAL A 137 11.23 7.42 -15.16
C VAL A 137 11.32 6.00 -14.65
N GLN A 138 10.64 5.72 -13.55
CA GLN A 138 10.55 4.37 -12.99
C GLN A 138 9.08 3.98 -12.90
N VAL A 139 8.79 2.73 -13.21
CA VAL A 139 7.44 2.18 -13.23
C VAL A 139 7.35 1.15 -12.12
N PHE A 140 6.28 1.18 -11.34
CA PHE A 140 6.04 0.24 -10.25
C PHE A 140 4.70 -0.46 -10.45
N SER A 141 4.67 -1.76 -10.18
CA SER A 141 3.43 -2.54 -10.13
C SER A 141 2.60 -2.12 -8.92
N ILE A 142 1.28 -1.99 -9.08
CA ILE A 142 0.31 -1.90 -7.98
C ILE A 142 -0.59 -3.13 -7.89
N ASN A 143 -0.35 -4.12 -8.74
CA ASN A 143 -1.18 -5.33 -8.81
C ASN A 143 -0.79 -6.31 -7.69
N PHE A 144 -1.75 -6.73 -6.87
CA PHE A 144 -1.55 -7.69 -5.78
C PHE A 144 -1.97 -9.11 -6.18
N GLY A 145 -1.33 -10.13 -5.60
CA GLY A 145 -1.60 -11.54 -5.90
C GLY A 145 -1.19 -12.00 -7.31
N THR A 146 -0.44 -11.19 -8.04
CA THR A 146 0.14 -11.54 -9.34
C THR A 146 1.65 -11.65 -9.21
N GLU A 147 2.22 -12.72 -9.77
CA GLU A 147 3.67 -12.92 -9.83
C GLU A 147 4.33 -12.01 -10.86
N ILE A 148 5.49 -11.48 -10.49
CA ILE A 148 6.34 -10.62 -11.31
C ILE A 148 7.59 -11.43 -11.64
N ASN A 149 7.78 -11.73 -12.92
CA ASN A 149 8.93 -12.50 -13.39
C ASN A 149 10.22 -11.69 -13.26
N TYR A 150 11.36 -12.35 -13.02
CA TYR A 150 12.68 -11.75 -13.15
C TYR A 150 13.56 -12.55 -14.12
N ARG A 151 14.32 -11.84 -14.97
CA ARG A 151 15.15 -12.45 -16.01
C ARG A 151 16.49 -12.88 -15.41
N ASN A 152 16.79 -14.18 -15.39
CA ASN A 152 18.07 -14.69 -14.91
C ASN A 152 19.22 -14.18 -15.80
N PRO A 153 20.28 -13.55 -15.23
CA PRO A 153 21.42 -13.04 -15.98
C PRO A 153 22.41 -14.11 -16.47
N ASN A 154 22.08 -15.41 -16.39
CA ASN A 154 22.92 -16.55 -16.78
C ASN A 154 24.27 -16.60 -16.05
N CYS A 155 24.31 -16.16 -14.79
CA CYS A 155 25.47 -16.26 -13.90
C CYS A 155 25.00 -16.42 -12.45
N THR A 156 25.88 -16.82 -11.55
CA THR A 156 25.62 -16.65 -10.11
C THR A 156 25.76 -15.16 -9.80
N TYR A 157 24.74 -14.52 -9.22
CA TYR A 157 24.72 -13.08 -9.02
C TYR A 157 24.34 -12.68 -7.60
N THR A 158 24.67 -11.44 -7.25
CA THR A 158 23.97 -10.69 -6.21
C THR A 158 23.08 -9.64 -6.87
N SER A 159 21.94 -9.34 -6.28
CA SER A 159 20.98 -8.36 -6.81
C SER A 159 20.56 -7.32 -5.78
N ARG A 160 20.03 -6.20 -6.29
CA ARG A 160 19.27 -5.20 -5.53
C ARG A 160 18.18 -4.62 -6.42
N THR A 161 17.03 -4.25 -5.84
CA THR A 161 15.86 -3.77 -6.61
C THR A 161 15.13 -2.69 -5.84
N GLU A 162 14.97 -1.49 -6.42
CA GLU A 162 14.40 -0.34 -5.71
C GLU A 162 12.94 -0.58 -5.37
N VAL A 163 12.60 -0.61 -4.08
CA VAL A 163 11.23 -0.84 -3.64
C VAL A 163 10.58 0.48 -3.31
N SER A 164 9.39 0.72 -3.87
CA SER A 164 8.56 1.85 -3.47
C SER A 164 7.78 1.50 -2.21
N LEU A 165 7.98 2.28 -1.17
CA LEU A 165 7.41 2.08 0.17
C LEU A 165 6.38 3.17 0.47
N ILE A 166 5.13 2.76 0.71
CA ILE A 166 4.01 3.67 0.91
C ILE A 166 3.28 3.33 2.19
N ASP A 167 3.46 4.16 3.21
CA ASP A 167 2.71 4.04 4.47
C ASP A 167 1.34 4.67 4.28
N GLY A 168 0.28 4.03 4.77
CA GLY A 168 -1.05 4.59 4.73
C GLY A 168 -2.05 3.86 5.62
N MET A 169 -3.31 4.27 5.49
CA MET A 169 -4.43 3.63 6.13
C MET A 169 -5.38 3.06 5.06
N ILE A 170 -5.72 1.79 5.16
CA ILE A 170 -6.74 1.15 4.34
C ILE A 170 -8.01 1.01 5.15
N CYS A 171 -9.16 1.33 4.56
CA CYS A 171 -10.46 1.19 5.20
C CYS A 171 -11.41 0.42 4.30
N LYS A 172 -12.16 -0.52 4.86
CA LYS A 172 -13.26 -1.23 4.20
C LYS A 172 -14.58 -0.91 4.91
N THR A 173 -15.62 -0.65 4.12
CA THR A 173 -16.99 -0.62 4.62
C THR A 173 -17.63 -1.99 4.47
N ASN A 174 -18.13 -2.55 5.57
CA ASN A 174 -18.72 -3.88 5.62
C ASN A 174 -20.20 -3.78 6.00
N PHE A 175 -21.05 -4.53 5.30
CA PHE A 175 -22.44 -4.67 5.66
C PHE A 175 -22.58 -5.38 7.01
N ILE A 176 -23.34 -4.80 7.93
CA ILE A 176 -23.62 -5.41 9.24
C ILE A 176 -25.01 -6.03 9.23
N SER A 177 -26.05 -5.20 9.08
CA SER A 177 -27.44 -5.64 9.04
C SER A 177 -28.39 -4.52 8.57
N GLY A 178 -29.48 -4.90 7.90
CA GLY A 178 -30.49 -3.96 7.41
C GLY A 178 -29.93 -2.97 6.39
N ILE A 179 -29.67 -1.74 6.82
CA ILE A 179 -29.06 -0.66 6.02
C ILE A 179 -27.76 -0.12 6.63
N ARG A 180 -27.27 -0.78 7.69
CA ARG A 180 -26.14 -0.32 8.49
C ARG A 180 -24.85 -0.96 7.99
N TYR A 181 -23.90 -0.10 7.69
CA TYR A 181 -22.54 -0.48 7.36
C TYR A 181 -21.58 -0.05 8.47
N GLY A 182 -20.59 -0.90 8.75
CA GLY A 182 -19.46 -0.62 9.63
C GLY A 182 -18.26 -0.16 8.83
N LEU A 183 -17.38 0.63 9.44
CA LEU A 183 -16.10 1.03 8.87
C LEU A 183 -14.98 0.37 9.67
N GLN A 184 -14.14 -0.41 9.00
CA GLN A 184 -12.97 -1.03 9.60
C GLN A 184 -11.73 -0.51 8.89
N CYS A 185 -10.76 -0.03 9.66
CA CYS A 185 -9.53 0.56 9.13
C CYS A 185 -8.30 -0.09 9.75
N GLY A 186 -7.22 -0.07 8.99
CA GLY A 186 -5.93 -0.61 9.37
C GLY A 186 -4.79 0.22 8.81
N ASN A 187 -3.73 0.41 9.60
CA ASN A 187 -2.49 0.95 9.07
C ASN A 187 -1.81 -0.14 8.25
N ILE A 188 -1.39 0.21 7.04
CA ILE A 188 -0.67 -0.68 6.13
C ILE A 188 0.58 0.01 5.60
N LYS A 189 1.55 -0.80 5.19
CA LYS A 189 2.69 -0.36 4.39
C LYS A 189 2.73 -1.17 3.11
N LEU A 190 2.66 -0.50 1.97
CA LEU A 190 2.83 -1.12 0.66
C LEU A 190 4.31 -1.19 0.33
N SER A 191 4.76 -2.33 -0.18
CA SER A 191 6.09 -2.56 -0.72
C SER A 191 5.95 -3.00 -2.18
N LEU A 192 6.11 -2.03 -3.09
CA LEU A 192 5.80 -2.18 -4.50
C LEU A 192 7.07 -2.36 -5.34
N ARG A 193 7.06 -3.34 -6.25
CA ARG A 193 8.20 -3.73 -7.06
C ARG A 193 8.28 -2.93 -8.37
N PRO A 194 9.48 -2.55 -8.81
CA PRO A 194 9.68 -1.81 -10.04
C PRO A 194 9.61 -2.75 -11.24
N LEU A 195 9.17 -2.24 -12.38
CA LEU A 195 9.01 -2.98 -13.62
C LEU A 195 9.90 -2.40 -14.73
N ASP A 196 10.51 -3.29 -15.52
CA ASP A 196 11.22 -2.93 -16.75
C ASP A 196 10.25 -2.70 -17.92
N GLU A 197 10.80 -2.41 -19.10
CA GLU A 197 10.02 -2.16 -20.32
C GLU A 197 9.20 -3.38 -20.80
N ASP A 198 9.65 -4.59 -20.43
CA ASP A 198 9.01 -5.87 -20.75
C ASP A 198 7.96 -6.28 -19.69
N GLY A 199 7.84 -5.53 -18.59
CA GLY A 199 6.96 -5.85 -17.46
C GLY A 199 7.52 -6.88 -16.48
N ASN A 200 8.82 -7.19 -16.58
CA ASN A 200 9.53 -8.00 -15.58
C ASN A 200 10.05 -7.11 -14.44
N LEU A 201 10.54 -7.71 -13.37
CA LEU A 201 11.20 -6.99 -12.28
C LEU A 201 12.39 -6.18 -12.81
N GLU A 202 12.41 -4.89 -12.51
CA GLU A 202 13.61 -4.06 -12.72
C GLU A 202 14.57 -4.25 -11.53
N PHE A 203 15.80 -4.67 -11.80
CA PHE A 203 16.82 -4.85 -10.77
C PHE A 203 18.23 -4.64 -11.32
N GLU A 204 19.16 -4.34 -10.42
CA GLU A 204 20.59 -4.34 -10.72
C GLU A 204 21.20 -5.65 -10.25
N TYR A 205 22.13 -6.21 -11.04
CA TYR A 205 22.83 -7.46 -10.71
C TYR A 205 24.35 -7.33 -10.90
N LYS A 206 25.11 -8.11 -10.12
CA LYS A 206 26.55 -8.31 -10.27
C LYS A 206 26.84 -9.80 -10.30
N CYS A 207 27.46 -10.28 -11.38
CA CYS A 207 27.92 -11.67 -11.45
C CYS A 207 29.09 -11.87 -10.49
N LYS A 208 29.06 -12.96 -9.70
CA LYS A 208 30.17 -13.38 -8.86
C LYS A 208 31.31 -13.90 -9.76
N PRO A 209 32.58 -13.55 -9.47
CA PRO A 209 33.71 -14.18 -10.14
C PRO A 209 33.71 -15.69 -9.87
N GLN A 210 33.98 -16.48 -10.91
CA GLN A 210 34.14 -17.94 -10.84
C GLN A 210 35.46 -18.34 -10.18
#